data_AF-A0A7W3QRG7-F1
#
_entry.id   AF-A0A7W3QRG7-F1
#
_cell.length_a   1.000
_cell.length_b   1.000
_cell.length_c   1.000
_cell.angle_alpha   90.00
_cell.angle_beta   90.00
_cell.angle_gamma   90.00
#
_symmetry.space_group_name_H-M   'P 1'
#
loop_
_entity.id
_entity.type
_entity.pdbx_description
1 polymer ?
#
loop_
_entity_poly.entity_id
_entity_poly.type
_entity_poly.pdbx_seq_one_letter_code
_entity_poly.pdbx_strand_id
1 'polypeptide(L)'
;MLANRNLARTVLVPALVLGAVCSSSAAFASTGGHAAPVAKDGNAAPVVKREMKRGMTLVRFDAAVAKANGYKIVTYANGDQQSVPIARNSKKPKSPILRHGKGVKAANSDYDKVVGNCGTAWIAVRQTARNKVQVGTGFTVSSPAISYGWKIKLSDRNGTSAQSAGGALAARTQWARTWSNLNQYGWTFDHVEKGAAHLANGGVCFAGRPGVSIRGLG
;
A
#
# COMPACT_ATOMS: atom_id res chain seq x y z
N MET A 1 24.61 -1.38 -46.24
CA MET A 1 24.55 -2.83 -45.92
C MET A 1 23.97 -2.97 -44.51
N LEU A 2 22.64 -3.12 -44.39
CA LEU A 2 21.90 -4.39 -44.27
C LEU A 2 22.24 -5.18 -42.99
N ALA A 3 21.31 -5.19 -42.02
CA ALA A 3 20.75 -6.42 -41.45
C ALA A 3 19.55 -6.08 -40.55
N ASN A 4 18.36 -6.19 -41.14
CA ASN A 4 17.07 -6.16 -40.45
C ASN A 4 16.78 -7.59 -39.95
N ARG A 5 16.54 -7.79 -38.65
CA ARG A 5 16.18 -9.10 -38.09
C ARG A 5 14.79 -9.03 -37.44
N ASN A 6 13.80 -9.49 -38.21
CA ASN A 6 12.45 -9.77 -37.74
C ASN A 6 12.46 -11.05 -36.90
N LEU A 7 12.02 -10.97 -35.64
CA LEU A 7 11.72 -12.13 -34.79
C LEU A 7 10.20 -12.25 -34.66
N ALA A 8 9.64 -13.25 -35.33
CA ALA A 8 8.27 -13.67 -35.17
C ALA A 8 8.04 -14.24 -33.76
N ARG A 9 7.04 -13.73 -33.05
CA ARG A 9 6.58 -14.30 -31.77
C ARG A 9 5.26 -15.00 -31.99
N THR A 10 5.32 -16.33 -31.99
CA THR A 10 4.20 -17.26 -31.84
C THR A 10 3.62 -17.10 -30.43
N VAL A 11 2.33 -16.82 -30.31
CA VAL A 11 1.61 -16.79 -29.02
C VAL A 11 0.66 -17.97 -28.97
N LEU A 12 0.91 -18.89 -28.03
CA LEU A 12 0.03 -19.98 -27.64
C LEU A 12 -1.22 -19.43 -26.92
N VAL A 13 -2.39 -19.98 -27.27
CA VAL A 13 -3.67 -19.75 -26.59
C VAL A 13 -3.89 -20.87 -25.56
N PRO A 14 -4.17 -20.59 -24.27
CA PRO A 14 -4.57 -21.62 -23.33
C PRO A 14 -6.10 -21.81 -23.34
N ALA A 15 -6.52 -23.07 -23.42
CA ALA A 15 -7.91 -23.52 -23.28
C ALA A 15 -8.35 -23.47 -21.80
N LEU A 16 -9.56 -23.00 -21.56
CA LEU A 16 -10.16 -22.79 -20.25
C LEU A 16 -11.10 -23.98 -19.94
N VAL A 17 -10.76 -24.80 -18.95
CA VAL A 17 -11.58 -25.93 -18.49
C VAL A 17 -12.52 -25.44 -17.39
N LEU A 18 -13.84 -25.52 -17.64
CA LEU A 18 -14.87 -25.29 -16.62
C LEU A 18 -15.07 -26.57 -15.79
N GLY A 19 -14.69 -26.53 -14.51
CA GLY A 19 -15.03 -27.56 -13.52
C GLY A 19 -16.25 -27.14 -12.70
N ALA A 20 -17.33 -27.91 -12.79
CA ALA A 20 -18.51 -27.77 -11.94
C ALA A 20 -18.22 -28.30 -10.52
N VAL A 21 -18.53 -27.53 -9.49
CA VAL A 21 -18.38 -27.93 -8.08
C VAL A 21 -19.76 -28.30 -7.50
N CYS A 22 -19.93 -29.59 -7.17
CA CYS A 22 -21.09 -30.09 -6.43
C CYS A 22 -21.03 -29.63 -4.97
N SER A 23 -22.15 -29.10 -4.47
CA SER A 23 -22.31 -28.69 -3.07
C SER A 23 -23.00 -29.81 -2.29
N SER A 24 -22.33 -30.37 -1.28
CA SER A 24 -22.93 -31.35 -0.35
C SER A 24 -23.13 -30.70 1.01
N SER A 25 -24.40 -30.60 1.43
CA SER A 25 -24.81 -30.10 2.75
C SER A 25 -24.78 -31.26 3.75
N ALA A 26 -23.85 -31.24 4.71
CA ALA A 26 -23.87 -32.12 5.86
C ALA A 26 -24.49 -31.39 7.06
N ALA A 27 -25.64 -31.86 7.53
CA ALA A 27 -26.27 -31.43 8.76
C ALA A 27 -25.58 -32.12 9.94
N PHE A 28 -25.01 -31.35 10.86
CA PHE A 28 -24.46 -31.87 12.11
C PHE A 28 -25.51 -31.81 13.21
N ALA A 29 -25.89 -32.98 13.74
CA ALA A 29 -26.72 -33.14 14.91
C ALA A 29 -25.91 -32.82 16.18
N SER A 30 -26.42 -31.93 17.02
CA SER A 30 -25.84 -31.57 18.32
C SER A 30 -26.27 -32.57 19.39
N THR A 31 -25.33 -33.38 19.90
CA THR A 31 -25.51 -34.12 21.15
C THR A 31 -25.08 -33.25 22.34
N GLY A 32 -25.96 -33.14 23.33
CA GLY A 32 -25.73 -32.37 24.55
C GLY A 32 -24.61 -32.96 25.40
N GLY A 33 -23.50 -32.22 25.53
CA GLY A 33 -22.40 -32.51 26.44
C GLY A 33 -22.48 -31.63 27.69
N HIS A 34 -22.30 -32.24 28.85
CA HIS A 34 -22.28 -31.59 30.16
C HIS A 34 -21.24 -30.46 30.24
N ALA A 35 -21.65 -29.31 30.79
CA ALA A 35 -20.80 -28.15 30.99
C ALA A 35 -19.67 -28.47 31.98
N ALA A 36 -18.46 -28.63 31.47
CA ALA A 36 -17.25 -28.67 32.28
C ALA A 36 -17.07 -27.31 33.00
N PRO A 37 -16.51 -27.29 34.22
CA PRO A 37 -16.26 -26.06 34.95
C PRO A 37 -15.35 -25.14 34.15
N VAL A 38 -15.87 -23.95 33.81
CA VAL A 38 -15.12 -22.88 33.15
C VAL A 38 -14.00 -22.47 34.10
N ALA A 39 -12.77 -22.86 33.78
CA ALA A 39 -11.59 -22.37 34.47
C ALA A 39 -11.61 -20.83 34.39
N LYS A 40 -11.56 -20.18 35.56
CA LYS A 40 -11.49 -18.73 35.71
C LYS A 40 -10.35 -18.23 34.82
N ASP A 41 -10.71 -17.50 33.76
CA ASP A 41 -9.77 -16.92 32.82
C ASP A 41 -8.68 -16.17 33.58
N GLY A 42 -7.46 -16.72 33.53
CA GLY A 42 -6.27 -16.06 34.05
C GLY A 42 -6.18 -14.68 33.42
N ASN A 43 -5.97 -13.67 34.25
CA ASN A 43 -5.98 -12.25 33.92
C ASN A 43 -5.04 -11.97 32.73
N ALA A 44 -5.56 -12.06 31.50
CA ALA A 44 -4.77 -11.89 30.30
C ALA A 44 -4.27 -10.45 30.26
N ALA A 45 -2.94 -10.28 30.17
CA ALA A 45 -2.35 -8.96 30.12
C ALA A 45 -3.00 -8.12 29.00
N PRO A 46 -3.30 -6.83 29.25
CA PRO A 46 -4.02 -6.00 28.30
C PRO A 46 -3.28 -5.93 26.95
N VAL A 47 -4.02 -6.19 25.88
CA VAL A 47 -3.51 -6.10 24.50
C VAL A 47 -3.26 -4.62 24.17
N VAL A 48 -1.98 -4.23 24.05
CA VAL A 48 -1.60 -2.88 23.60
C VAL A 48 -1.64 -2.81 22.08
N LYS A 49 -2.47 -1.91 21.54
CA LYS A 49 -2.50 -1.54 20.11
C LYS A 49 -2.12 -0.07 19.94
N ARG A 50 -1.26 0.21 18.96
CA ARG A 50 -0.92 1.57 18.50
C ARG A 50 -0.97 1.63 16.98
N GLU A 51 -1.40 2.77 16.46
CA GLU A 51 -1.51 3.01 15.02
C GLU A 51 -1.13 4.46 14.72
N MET A 52 -0.40 4.66 13.63
CA MET A 52 -0.15 5.98 13.08
C MET A 52 -0.50 6.00 11.59
N LYS A 53 -1.20 7.06 11.19
CA LYS A 53 -1.47 7.38 9.78
C LYS A 53 -0.72 8.65 9.40
N ARG A 54 -0.24 8.71 8.16
CA ARG A 54 0.39 9.91 7.61
C ARG A 54 0.07 10.03 6.12
N GLY A 55 -0.09 11.27 5.66
CA GLY A 55 -0.27 11.57 4.25
C GLY A 55 0.87 11.06 3.36
N MET A 56 0.54 10.61 2.15
CA MET A 56 1.51 10.27 1.12
C MET A 56 1.73 11.45 0.18
N THR A 57 2.99 11.71 -0.14
CA THR A 57 3.38 12.84 -1.01
C THR A 57 3.65 12.36 -2.42
N LEU A 58 3.08 13.05 -3.41
CA LEU A 58 3.45 12.88 -4.81
C LEU A 58 4.82 13.52 -5.02
N VAL A 59 5.82 12.76 -5.46
CA VAL A 59 7.21 13.27 -5.58
C VAL A 59 7.69 13.43 -7.01
N ARG A 60 7.12 12.66 -7.95
CA ARG A 60 7.46 12.71 -9.37
C ARG A 60 6.37 12.07 -10.22
N PHE A 61 6.43 12.32 -11.52
CA PHE A 61 5.71 11.55 -12.53
C PHE A 61 6.66 10.68 -13.34
N ASP A 62 6.19 9.50 -13.74
CA ASP A 62 6.82 8.60 -14.68
C ASP A 62 6.11 8.72 -16.04
N ALA A 63 6.80 9.34 -17.00
CA ALA A 63 6.23 9.66 -18.30
C ALA A 63 5.88 8.41 -19.12
N ALA A 64 6.68 7.34 -19.00
CA ALA A 64 6.44 6.10 -19.72
C ALA A 64 5.17 5.42 -19.21
N VAL A 65 5.01 5.35 -17.88
CA VAL A 65 3.80 4.83 -17.26
C VAL A 65 2.58 5.68 -17.60
N ALA A 66 2.68 7.01 -17.49
CA ALA A 66 1.60 7.93 -17.83
C ALA A 66 1.13 7.71 -19.28
N LYS A 67 2.07 7.71 -20.24
CA LYS A 67 1.78 7.52 -21.67
C LYS A 67 1.15 6.15 -21.94
N ALA A 68 1.71 5.08 -21.38
CA ALA A 68 1.19 3.72 -21.55
C ALA A 68 -0.26 3.57 -21.04
N ASN A 69 -0.65 4.40 -20.08
CA ASN A 69 -2.00 4.41 -19.50
C ASN A 69 -2.88 5.54 -20.05
N GLY A 70 -2.50 6.21 -21.14
CA GLY A 70 -3.30 7.23 -21.82
C GLY A 70 -3.35 8.59 -21.11
N TYR A 71 -2.27 8.95 -20.43
CA TYR A 71 -2.05 10.26 -19.82
C TYR A 71 -0.87 10.99 -20.48
N LYS A 72 -0.88 12.32 -20.40
CA LYS A 72 0.25 13.20 -20.71
C LYS A 72 0.63 14.01 -19.48
N ILE A 73 1.92 14.20 -19.26
CA ILE A 73 2.42 15.11 -18.23
C ILE A 73 2.49 16.50 -18.86
N VAL A 74 1.80 17.46 -18.24
CA VAL A 74 1.85 18.88 -18.59
C VAL A 74 2.74 19.56 -17.57
N THR A 75 3.71 20.32 -18.05
CA THR A 75 4.52 21.23 -17.24
C THR A 75 4.00 22.64 -17.43
N TYR A 76 3.68 23.32 -16.33
CA TYR A 76 3.20 24.70 -16.34
C TYR A 76 4.37 25.69 -16.37
N ALA A 77 4.06 26.96 -16.65
CA ALA A 77 5.07 28.03 -16.73
C ALA A 77 5.88 28.21 -15.43
N ASN A 78 5.31 27.87 -14.27
CA ASN A 78 6.00 27.92 -12.97
C ASN A 78 6.79 26.64 -12.63
N GLY A 79 6.89 25.68 -13.55
CA GLY A 79 7.58 24.40 -13.35
C GLY A 79 6.73 23.32 -12.65
N ASP A 80 5.52 23.63 -12.20
CA ASP A 80 4.60 22.64 -11.67
C ASP A 80 4.28 21.59 -12.74
N GLN A 81 3.99 20.37 -12.32
CA GLN A 81 3.63 19.28 -13.22
C GLN A 81 2.28 18.68 -12.86
N GLN A 82 1.53 18.27 -13.87
CA GLN A 82 0.31 17.48 -13.70
C GLN A 82 0.21 16.41 -14.79
N SER A 83 -0.17 15.20 -14.41
CA SER A 83 -0.60 14.17 -15.35
C SER A 83 -2.10 14.27 -15.63
N VAL A 84 -2.44 14.47 -16.91
CA VAL A 84 -3.82 14.66 -17.39
C VAL A 84 -4.17 13.61 -18.46
N PRO A 85 -5.42 13.14 -18.54
CA PRO A 85 -5.84 12.23 -19.60
C PRO A 85 -5.62 12.83 -20.99
N ILE A 86 -5.16 12.04 -21.96
CA ILE A 86 -4.95 12.49 -23.35
C ILE A 86 -6.29 12.76 -24.04
N ALA A 87 -7.26 11.87 -23.85
CA ALA A 87 -8.61 12.03 -24.39
C ALA A 87 -9.40 13.06 -23.55
N ARG A 88 -9.87 14.13 -24.20
CA ARG A 88 -10.62 15.24 -23.57
C ARG A 88 -11.87 14.76 -22.82
N ASN A 89 -12.53 13.72 -23.33
CA ASN A 89 -13.77 13.16 -22.78
C ASN A 89 -13.53 11.90 -21.93
N SER A 90 -12.30 11.68 -21.45
CA SER A 90 -12.00 10.51 -20.62
C SER A 90 -12.57 10.67 -19.21
N LYS A 91 -13.19 9.60 -18.68
CA LYS A 91 -13.61 9.50 -17.27
C LYS A 91 -12.44 9.25 -16.31
N LYS A 92 -11.19 9.28 -16.80
CA LYS A 92 -9.99 9.05 -15.99
C LYS A 92 -9.77 10.21 -15.00
N PRO A 93 -9.42 9.93 -13.73
CA PRO A 93 -9.17 10.97 -12.76
C PRO A 93 -7.93 11.78 -13.15
N LYS A 94 -7.99 13.10 -12.95
CA LYS A 94 -6.81 13.96 -13.07
C LYS A 94 -5.90 13.73 -11.86
N SER A 95 -4.59 13.82 -12.06
CA SER A 95 -3.63 13.72 -10.95
C SER A 95 -3.57 15.03 -10.13
N PRO A 96 -3.14 14.97 -8.86
CA PRO A 96 -2.73 16.15 -8.11
C PRO A 96 -1.57 16.88 -8.81
N ILE A 97 -1.45 18.19 -8.57
CA ILE A 97 -0.34 18.98 -9.10
C ILE A 97 0.91 18.71 -8.24
N LEU A 98 1.99 18.29 -8.89
CA LEU A 98 3.33 18.23 -8.30
C LEU A 98 3.93 19.64 -8.36
N ARG A 99 4.14 20.24 -7.19
CA ARG A 99 4.69 21.60 -7.10
C ARG A 99 6.21 21.62 -7.21
N HIS A 100 6.74 22.53 -8.02
CA HIS A 100 8.16 22.85 -8.02
C HIS A 100 8.41 24.11 -7.19
N GLY A 101 9.23 23.99 -6.14
CA GLY A 101 9.63 25.11 -5.28
C GLY A 101 8.74 25.36 -4.07
N LYS A 102 9.34 25.88 -2.99
CA LYS A 102 8.61 26.34 -1.80
C LYS A 102 8.02 27.72 -2.06
N GLY A 103 6.76 27.94 -1.68
CA GLY A 103 6.14 29.27 -1.67
C GLY A 103 5.58 29.78 -3.01
N VAL A 104 5.63 28.99 -4.09
CA VAL A 104 5.09 29.42 -5.40
C VAL A 104 3.56 29.31 -5.38
N LYS A 105 2.86 30.40 -5.75
CA LYS A 105 1.42 30.35 -6.02
C LYS A 105 1.20 29.42 -7.22
N ALA A 106 0.23 28.51 -7.13
CA ALA A 106 -0.09 27.60 -8.23
C ALA A 106 -0.39 28.41 -9.50
N ALA A 107 0.28 28.08 -10.62
CA ALA A 107 0.11 28.78 -11.90
C ALA A 107 -1.24 28.52 -12.58
N ASN A 108 -2.07 27.63 -12.05
CA ASN A 108 -3.38 27.34 -12.61
C ASN A 108 -4.40 27.17 -11.47
N SER A 109 -5.52 27.90 -11.56
CA SER A 109 -6.70 27.84 -10.67
C SER A 109 -7.84 26.98 -11.21
N ASP A 110 -7.81 26.60 -12.49
CA ASP A 110 -8.82 25.78 -13.18
C ASP A 110 -8.84 24.33 -12.67
N TYR A 111 -7.79 23.93 -11.94
CA TYR A 111 -7.73 22.66 -11.26
C TYR A 111 -7.80 22.94 -9.76
N ASP A 112 -8.81 22.37 -9.10
CA ASP A 112 -8.92 22.40 -7.65
C ASP A 112 -7.56 22.07 -7.04
N LYS A 113 -7.03 23.02 -6.26
CA LYS A 113 -5.74 22.90 -5.56
C LYS A 113 -5.78 21.68 -4.65
N VAL A 114 -5.34 20.53 -5.14
CA VAL A 114 -4.98 19.40 -4.27
C VAL A 114 -3.47 19.47 -4.06
N VAL A 115 -3.06 20.41 -3.20
CA VAL A 115 -1.68 20.48 -2.72
C VAL A 115 -1.49 19.35 -1.72
N GLY A 116 -0.67 18.36 -2.06
CA GLY A 116 -0.12 17.42 -1.09
C GLY A 116 -1.16 16.56 -0.34
N ASN A 117 -1.69 15.55 -1.02
CA ASN A 117 -1.66 14.16 -0.54
C ASN A 117 -2.22 13.26 -1.64
N CYS A 118 -1.38 12.40 -2.22
CA CYS A 118 -1.83 11.43 -3.21
C CYS A 118 -2.30 10.11 -2.59
N GLY A 119 -2.37 10.08 -1.25
CA GLY A 119 -2.84 8.96 -0.45
C GLY A 119 -2.60 9.14 1.04
N THR A 120 -2.86 8.08 1.80
CA THR A 120 -2.56 7.93 3.23
C THR A 120 -1.85 6.61 3.44
N ALA A 121 -0.71 6.64 4.15
CA ALA A 121 0.03 5.46 4.59
C ALA A 121 -0.20 5.23 6.09
N TRP A 122 -0.11 3.99 6.53
CA TRP A 122 -0.29 3.65 7.94
C TRP A 122 0.59 2.48 8.39
N ILE A 123 0.87 2.46 9.69
CA ILE A 123 1.47 1.33 10.39
C ILE A 123 0.73 1.15 11.72
N ALA A 124 0.43 -0.10 12.06
CA ALA A 124 -0.22 -0.48 13.30
C ALA A 124 0.52 -1.65 13.92
N VAL A 125 0.75 -1.58 15.22
CA VAL A 125 1.44 -2.63 15.99
C VAL A 125 0.51 -3.06 17.12
N ARG A 126 0.37 -4.37 17.25
CA ARG A 126 -0.42 -5.02 18.29
C ARG A 126 0.46 -6.03 19.00
N GLN A 127 0.58 -5.91 20.31
CA GLN A 127 1.23 -6.95 21.10
C GLN A 127 0.30 -8.17 21.21
N THR A 128 0.81 -9.36 20.90
CA THR A 128 0.03 -10.61 20.88
C THR A 128 0.44 -11.59 21.99
N ALA A 129 1.68 -11.50 22.48
CA ALA A 129 2.16 -12.21 23.66
C ALA A 129 3.40 -11.49 24.26
N ARG A 130 4.02 -12.08 25.28
CA ARG A 130 5.31 -11.59 25.80
C ARG A 130 6.35 -11.64 24.69
N ASN A 131 6.96 -10.48 24.41
CA ASN A 131 7.93 -10.28 23.33
C ASN A 131 7.44 -10.66 21.92
N LYS A 132 6.12 -10.74 21.69
CA LYS A 132 5.54 -11.07 20.38
C LYS A 132 4.59 -9.98 19.94
N VAL A 133 4.76 -9.57 18.69
CA VAL A 133 3.90 -8.56 18.08
C VAL A 133 3.37 -9.01 16.73
N GLN A 134 2.28 -8.37 16.36
CA GLN A 134 1.72 -8.35 15.03
C GLN A 134 1.84 -6.92 14.49
N VAL A 135 2.37 -6.79 13.27
CA VAL A 135 2.58 -5.51 12.60
C VAL A 135 1.75 -5.50 11.33
N GLY A 136 0.74 -4.62 11.29
CA GLY A 136 -0.01 -4.28 10.10
C GLY A 136 0.54 -3.02 9.46
N THR A 137 0.60 -2.95 8.14
CA THR A 137 0.93 -1.73 7.41
C THR A 137 0.19 -1.68 6.08
N GLY A 138 0.06 -0.51 5.51
CA GLY A 138 -0.55 -0.36 4.21
C GLY A 138 -0.68 1.09 3.77
N PHE A 139 -1.44 1.27 2.70
CA PHE A 139 -1.80 2.58 2.19
C PHE A 139 -3.11 2.56 1.41
N THR A 140 -3.67 3.76 1.23
CA THR A 140 -4.76 4.08 0.30
C THR A 140 -4.32 5.26 -0.55
N VAL A 141 -4.53 5.21 -1.87
CA VAL A 141 -4.16 6.27 -2.81
C VAL A 141 -5.39 6.78 -3.57
N SER A 142 -5.33 8.03 -4.04
CA SER A 142 -6.46 8.69 -4.72
C SER A 142 -6.64 8.26 -6.19
N SER A 143 -5.67 7.56 -6.77
CA SER A 143 -5.75 7.03 -8.14
C SER A 143 -5.32 5.57 -8.16
N PRO A 144 -5.79 4.77 -9.14
CA PRO A 144 -5.37 3.39 -9.30
C PRO A 144 -3.85 3.22 -9.29
N ALA A 145 -3.34 2.32 -8.44
CA ALA A 145 -1.93 1.94 -8.41
C ALA A 145 -1.68 0.72 -9.31
N ILE A 146 -0.59 0.76 -10.08
CA ILE A 146 -0.15 -0.35 -10.93
C ILE A 146 0.86 -1.24 -10.20
N SER A 147 1.68 -0.67 -9.32
CA SER A 147 2.67 -1.39 -8.53
C SER A 147 3.04 -0.62 -7.27
N TYR A 148 3.74 -1.27 -6.35
CA TYR A 148 4.22 -0.67 -5.11
C TYR A 148 5.51 -1.35 -4.64
N GLY A 149 6.27 -0.62 -3.83
CA GLY A 149 7.37 -1.13 -3.04
C GLY A 149 7.25 -0.64 -1.59
N TRP A 150 7.42 -1.54 -0.64
CA TRP A 150 7.20 -1.28 0.77
C TRP A 150 8.25 -1.95 1.64
N LYS A 151 8.81 -1.21 2.59
CA LYS A 151 9.77 -1.68 3.58
C LYS A 151 9.49 -1.00 4.90
N ILE A 152 9.24 -1.80 5.93
CA ILE A 152 9.17 -1.35 7.31
C ILE A 152 10.46 -1.72 8.04
N LYS A 153 10.84 -0.90 9.02
CA LYS A 153 11.88 -1.20 10.00
C LYS A 153 11.23 -1.38 11.36
N LEU A 154 11.74 -2.35 12.11
CA LEU A 154 11.28 -2.72 13.44
C LEU A 154 12.50 -2.63 14.34
N SER A 155 12.54 -1.68 15.25
CA SER A 155 13.69 -1.45 16.13
C SER A 155 13.29 -1.73 17.57
N ASP A 156 14.09 -2.51 18.28
CA ASP A 156 13.90 -2.83 19.69
C ASP A 156 15.24 -2.81 20.44
N ARG A 157 15.27 -3.30 21.69
CA ARG A 157 16.52 -3.36 22.47
C ARG A 157 17.58 -4.29 21.86
N ASN A 158 17.19 -5.29 21.09
CA ASN A 158 18.08 -6.33 20.57
C ASN A 158 18.55 -6.05 19.13
N GLY A 159 18.03 -5.01 18.48
CA GLY A 159 18.54 -4.52 17.21
C GLY A 159 17.44 -4.01 16.28
N THR A 160 17.70 -4.09 14.97
CA THR A 160 16.74 -3.69 13.94
C THR A 160 16.51 -4.82 12.97
N SER A 161 15.24 -5.17 12.75
CA SER A 161 14.82 -6.05 11.67
C SER A 161 14.01 -5.27 10.63
N ALA A 162 13.79 -5.87 9.46
CA ALA A 162 13.00 -5.23 8.41
C ALA A 162 12.11 -6.25 7.71
N GLN A 163 10.92 -5.80 7.34
CA GLN A 163 9.99 -6.57 6.50
C GLN A 163 9.74 -5.80 5.22
N SER A 164 9.70 -6.52 4.09
CA SER A 164 9.49 -5.92 2.78
C SER A 164 8.34 -6.60 2.04
N ALA A 165 7.66 -5.83 1.21
CA ALA A 165 6.62 -6.29 0.30
C ALA A 165 6.63 -5.42 -0.95
N GLY A 166 6.19 -5.96 -2.07
CA GLY A 166 6.10 -5.24 -3.31
C GLY A 166 5.41 -6.10 -4.35
N GLY A 167 5.05 -5.48 -5.47
CA GLY A 167 4.44 -6.20 -6.59
C GLY A 167 3.46 -5.35 -7.37
N ALA A 168 2.76 -6.00 -8.29
CA ALA A 168 1.67 -5.39 -9.06
C ALA A 168 0.41 -5.21 -8.19
N LEU A 169 -0.38 -4.17 -8.49
CA LEU A 169 -1.63 -3.88 -7.78
C LEU A 169 -2.88 -3.94 -8.66
N ALA A 170 -2.75 -4.28 -9.94
CA ALA A 170 -3.88 -4.46 -10.85
C ALA A 170 -4.92 -3.31 -10.74
N ALA A 171 -4.45 -2.06 -10.73
CA ALA A 171 -5.27 -0.86 -10.63
C ALA A 171 -6.04 -0.69 -9.29
N ARG A 172 -5.66 -1.38 -8.22
CA ARG A 172 -6.22 -1.17 -6.88
C ARG A 172 -5.77 0.17 -6.30
N THR A 173 -6.63 0.78 -5.48
CA THR A 173 -6.34 2.04 -4.75
C THR A 173 -5.84 1.80 -3.34
N GLN A 174 -5.73 0.55 -2.91
CA GLN A 174 -5.32 0.21 -1.55
C GLN A 174 -4.50 -1.07 -1.52
N TRP A 175 -3.61 -1.13 -0.54
CA TRP A 175 -2.81 -2.31 -0.22
C TRP A 175 -2.58 -2.37 1.29
N ALA A 176 -2.61 -3.57 1.85
CA ALA A 176 -2.29 -3.82 3.25
C ALA A 176 -1.63 -5.18 3.40
N ARG A 177 -0.78 -5.31 4.44
CA ARG A 177 -0.17 -6.57 4.85
C ARG A 177 0.02 -6.60 6.35
N THR A 178 -0.07 -7.81 6.90
CA THR A 178 0.17 -8.09 8.31
C THR A 178 1.25 -9.15 8.43
N TRP A 179 2.24 -8.90 9.29
CA TRP A 179 3.20 -9.90 9.77
C TRP A 179 2.88 -10.23 11.22
N SER A 180 2.82 -11.51 11.55
CA SER A 180 2.47 -12.00 12.89
C SER A 180 3.66 -12.69 13.54
N ASN A 181 3.60 -12.85 14.87
CA ASN A 181 4.60 -13.59 15.67
C ASN A 181 6.03 -13.05 15.57
N LEU A 182 6.17 -11.75 15.29
CA LEU A 182 7.47 -11.08 15.24
C LEU A 182 8.01 -10.91 16.66
N ASN A 183 9.30 -11.15 16.83
CA ASN A 183 9.97 -10.93 18.11
C ASN A 183 10.27 -9.45 18.31
N GLN A 184 9.87 -8.90 19.44
CA GLN A 184 10.20 -7.54 19.86
C GLN A 184 10.39 -7.46 21.37
N TYR A 185 11.50 -6.87 21.82
CA TYR A 185 11.87 -6.83 23.23
C TYR A 185 11.92 -5.41 23.79
N GLY A 186 11.21 -5.18 24.91
CA GLY A 186 11.24 -3.92 25.63
C GLY A 186 10.54 -2.78 24.87
N TRP A 187 11.16 -1.60 24.85
CA TRP A 187 10.65 -0.45 24.10
C TRP A 187 10.98 -0.61 22.61
N THR A 188 10.01 -0.33 21.74
CA THR A 188 10.16 -0.48 20.30
C THR A 188 9.85 0.81 19.55
N PHE A 189 10.45 0.93 18.36
CA PHE A 189 10.13 1.96 17.38
C PHE A 189 10.05 1.35 15.99
N ASP A 190 8.84 1.35 15.46
CA ASP A 190 8.48 0.70 14.20
C ASP A 190 8.00 1.74 13.21
N HIS A 191 8.55 1.75 12.00
CA HIS A 191 8.18 2.75 11.00
C HIS A 191 8.29 2.24 9.57
N VAL A 192 7.56 2.89 8.67
CA VAL A 192 7.72 2.69 7.23
C VAL A 192 9.00 3.41 6.79
N GLU A 193 10.04 2.64 6.46
CA GLU A 193 11.34 3.16 6.05
C GLU A 193 11.32 3.62 4.58
N LYS A 194 10.79 2.78 3.69
CA LYS A 194 10.60 3.09 2.27
C LYS A 194 9.23 2.57 1.85
N GLY A 195 8.31 3.46 1.50
CA GLY A 195 7.00 3.07 0.98
C GLY A 195 6.68 3.92 -0.23
N ALA A 196 6.40 3.29 -1.36
CA ALA A 196 6.02 3.97 -2.59
C ALA A 196 4.92 3.21 -3.34
N ALA A 197 3.96 3.94 -3.90
CA ALA A 197 2.96 3.44 -4.83
C ALA A 197 3.14 4.12 -6.19
N HIS A 198 3.16 3.34 -7.26
CA HIS A 198 3.23 3.82 -8.64
C HIS A 198 1.82 3.83 -9.22
N LEU A 199 1.33 5.00 -9.58
CA LEU A 199 -0.03 5.22 -10.04
C LEU A 199 -0.14 5.02 -11.55
N ALA A 200 -1.33 4.64 -12.03
CA ALA A 200 -1.62 4.49 -13.45
C ALA A 200 -1.47 5.81 -14.22
N ASN A 201 -1.65 6.96 -13.58
CA ASN A 201 -1.38 8.27 -14.18
C ASN A 201 0.14 8.62 -14.21
N GLY A 202 1.02 7.69 -13.85
CA GLY A 202 2.47 7.91 -13.75
C GLY A 202 2.92 8.55 -12.44
N GLY A 203 2.02 9.00 -11.57
CA GLY A 203 2.41 9.58 -10.29
C GLY A 203 3.13 8.58 -9.38
N VAL A 204 4.14 9.02 -8.64
CA VAL A 204 4.82 8.22 -7.62
C VAL A 204 4.54 8.80 -6.23
N CYS A 205 3.80 8.05 -5.44
CA CYS A 205 3.38 8.42 -4.09
C CYS A 205 4.29 7.82 -3.04
N PHE A 206 5.01 8.65 -2.29
CA PHE A 206 5.84 8.20 -1.17
C PHE A 206 5.12 8.29 0.16
N ALA A 207 5.25 7.25 0.97
CA ALA A 207 4.82 7.23 2.36
C ALA A 207 5.65 8.24 3.17
N GLY A 208 4.98 9.12 3.92
CA GLY A 208 5.64 10.09 4.80
C GLY A 208 6.34 9.49 6.03
N ARG A 209 6.73 8.22 6.00
CA ARG A 209 7.34 7.49 7.13
C ARG A 209 6.49 7.53 8.42
N PRO A 210 5.22 7.07 8.42
CA PRO A 210 4.49 6.87 9.67
C PRO A 210 5.25 5.88 10.58
N GLY A 211 5.24 6.15 11.88
CA GLY A 211 5.92 5.32 12.87
C GLY A 211 5.16 5.25 14.18
N VAL A 212 5.36 4.17 14.94
CA VAL A 212 4.73 3.93 16.23
C VAL A 212 5.76 3.41 17.21
N SER A 213 5.55 3.73 18.48
CA SER A 213 6.28 3.14 19.60
C SER A 213 5.33 2.42 20.53
N ILE A 214 5.74 1.25 21.00
CA ILE A 214 5.07 0.53 22.08
C ILE A 214 6.09 0.15 23.15
N ARG A 215 5.61 0.08 24.40
CA ARG A 215 6.38 -0.52 25.50
C ARG A 215 5.90 -1.95 25.64
N GLY A 216 6.78 -2.92 25.43
CA GLY A 216 6.46 -4.33 25.61
C GLY A 216 5.99 -4.60 27.04
N LEU A 217 5.02 -5.51 27.18
CA LEU A 217 4.67 -6.12 28.47
C LEU A 217 5.95 -6.75 29.07
N GLY A 218 6.42 -6.17 30.18
CA GLY A 218 7.57 -6.66 30.95
C GLY A 218 7.31 -8.01 31.58
#